data_AF-A0A4V3JGU6-F1
#
_entry.id   AF-A0A4V3JGU6-F1
#
_cell.length_a   1.000
_cell.length_b   1.000
_cell.length_c   1.000
_cell.angle_alpha   90.00
_cell.angle_beta   90.00
_cell.angle_gamma   90.00
#
_symmetry.space_group_name_H-M   'P 1'
#
loop_
_entity.id
_entity.type
_entity.pdbx_description
1 polymer ?
#
loop_
_entity_poly.entity_id
_entity_poly.type
_entity_poly.pdbx_seq_one_letter_code
_entity_poly.pdbx_strand_id
1 'polypeptide(L)'
;MRAARFLHKTFVVFLIFLLGFSNCAVFNRNNTPLIVKVEENLVPEDTGKKIIAAPLFIPLGLVAGILDLLIVHPIIRIPDAFNDTVSLLWTPRGNGYVTNMGFLPISIVLTPIVFSLDLLARSSFDINGNVDRSRIESNPVPKKTVYEALESGDRATILALLKIPVHNWPPELSQKVIERFRTDPEIVHLSLVRMAESLSTKDASKYDSYLITFLNQDKEVDRALGRYFVKSGSLAGTSAIVSILASEKVSKETEDIYIRTVLHADKANPVVDLINLYFKIADKKRKIVYEFENRISHIYANNQAKEYESGFISLLNKDPVLDEILLNYYVRIKSSIGSEAMIKLLVSGQLPKVSLKNYISAILQIGKEKDVQIILERFPAIGK
;
A
#
# COMPACT_ATOMS: atom_id res chain seq x y z
N MET A 1 -18.10 -64.79 2.68
CA MET A 1 -17.78 -63.51 2.00
C MET A 1 -18.43 -62.24 2.58
N ARG A 2 -19.53 -62.28 3.37
CA ARG A 2 -20.13 -61.06 3.97
C ARG A 2 -19.34 -60.46 5.15
N ALA A 3 -18.71 -61.29 6.00
CA ALA A 3 -17.95 -60.82 7.16
C ALA A 3 -16.70 -60.00 6.79
N ALA A 4 -16.00 -60.37 5.72
CA ALA A 4 -14.81 -59.65 5.24
C ALA A 4 -15.12 -58.22 4.74
N ARG A 5 -16.31 -57.99 4.17
CA ARG A 5 -16.75 -56.65 3.75
C ARG A 5 -17.16 -55.76 4.91
N PHE A 6 -17.63 -56.35 6.02
CA PHE A 6 -17.98 -55.60 7.22
C PHE A 6 -16.72 -55.12 7.95
N LEU A 7 -15.77 -56.03 8.19
CA LEU A 7 -14.48 -55.71 8.83
C LEU A 7 -13.69 -54.64 8.07
N HIS A 8 -13.71 -54.67 6.73
CA HIS A 8 -13.03 -53.65 5.93
C HIS A 8 -13.67 -52.26 6.07
N LYS A 9 -15.00 -52.16 6.14
CA LYS A 9 -15.69 -50.88 6.37
C LYS A 9 -15.43 -50.33 7.77
N THR A 10 -15.44 -51.17 8.80
CA THR A 10 -15.15 -50.75 10.17
C THR A 10 -13.71 -50.31 10.31
N PHE A 11 -12.77 -51.01 9.66
CA PHE A 11 -11.36 -50.63 9.65
C PHE A 11 -11.11 -49.31 8.93
N VAL A 12 -11.76 -49.06 7.78
CA VAL A 12 -11.64 -47.78 7.06
C VAL A 12 -12.23 -46.61 7.89
N VAL A 13 -13.38 -46.79 8.53
CA VAL A 13 -13.95 -45.77 9.42
C VAL A 13 -13.04 -45.51 10.62
N PHE A 14 -12.48 -46.55 11.22
CA PHE A 14 -11.54 -46.43 12.33
C PHE A 14 -10.21 -45.78 11.90
N LEU A 15 -9.72 -46.05 10.69
CA LEU A 15 -8.52 -45.41 10.15
C LEU A 15 -8.75 -43.94 9.83
N ILE A 16 -9.92 -43.58 9.28
CA ILE A 16 -10.35 -42.19 9.07
C ILE A 16 -10.46 -41.47 10.41
N PHE A 17 -10.98 -42.13 11.45
CA PHE A 17 -11.05 -41.60 12.80
C PHE A 17 -9.65 -41.39 13.40
N LEU A 18 -8.75 -42.38 13.33
CA LEU A 18 -7.38 -42.28 13.87
C LEU A 18 -6.55 -41.20 13.16
N LEU A 19 -6.61 -41.13 11.83
CA LEU A 19 -5.86 -40.14 11.04
C LEU A 19 -6.49 -38.74 11.12
N GLY A 20 -7.80 -38.65 11.33
CA GLY A 20 -8.50 -37.37 11.54
C GLY A 20 -8.21 -36.75 12.90
N PHE A 21 -8.05 -37.55 13.96
CA PHE A 21 -7.87 -37.06 15.32
C PHE A 21 -6.43 -36.61 15.64
N SER A 22 -5.41 -37.11 14.94
CA SER A 22 -4.02 -36.72 15.20
C SER A 22 -3.69 -35.26 14.83
N ASN A 23 -4.55 -34.60 14.05
CA ASN A 23 -4.40 -33.19 13.63
C ASN A 23 -5.69 -32.38 13.83
N CYS A 24 -6.56 -32.81 14.75
CA CYS A 24 -7.75 -32.06 15.10
C CYS A 24 -7.35 -30.71 15.71
N ALA A 25 -7.93 -29.63 15.16
CA ALA A 25 -7.65 -28.27 15.62
C ALA A 25 -7.88 -28.08 17.13
N VAL A 26 -8.80 -28.88 17.71
CA VAL A 26 -9.18 -28.88 19.13
C VAL A 26 -8.04 -29.22 20.09
N PHE A 27 -7.07 -30.04 19.66
CA PHE A 27 -5.95 -30.44 20.53
C PHE A 27 -4.77 -29.47 20.47
N ASN A 28 -4.79 -28.51 19.55
CA ASN A 28 -3.80 -27.46 19.53
C ASN A 28 -4.22 -26.37 20.54
N ARG A 29 -3.39 -26.19 21.58
CA ARG A 29 -3.57 -25.13 22.60
C ARG A 29 -3.75 -23.75 21.98
N ASN A 30 -3.19 -23.52 20.79
CA ASN A 30 -3.32 -22.26 20.06
C ASN A 30 -4.72 -21.94 19.56
N ASN A 31 -5.57 -22.96 19.44
CA ASN A 31 -6.96 -22.87 18.99
C ASN A 31 -7.97 -22.83 20.16
N THR A 32 -7.51 -22.89 21.42
CA THR A 32 -8.37 -22.92 22.61
C THR A 32 -8.13 -21.73 23.56
N PRO A 33 -8.41 -20.48 23.13
CA PRO A 33 -8.11 -19.29 23.91
C PRO A 33 -8.90 -19.18 25.22
N LEU A 34 -10.14 -19.68 25.29
CA LEU A 34 -10.91 -19.67 26.54
C LEU A 34 -10.37 -20.69 27.53
N ILE A 35 -9.95 -21.88 27.09
CA ILE A 35 -9.26 -22.85 27.96
C ILE A 35 -8.00 -22.21 28.55
N VAL A 36 -7.19 -21.54 27.72
CA VAL A 36 -5.97 -20.85 28.18
C VAL A 36 -6.30 -19.80 29.24
N LYS A 37 -7.36 -19.01 29.06
CA LYS A 37 -7.80 -18.04 30.08
C LYS A 37 -8.25 -18.69 31.38
N VAL A 38 -8.92 -19.85 31.33
CA VAL A 38 -9.28 -20.62 32.54
C VAL A 38 -8.01 -21.11 33.23
N GLU A 39 -7.04 -21.64 32.49
CA GLU A 39 -5.74 -22.09 33.04
C GLU A 39 -5.00 -20.94 33.72
N GLU A 40 -4.91 -19.77 33.08
CA GLU A 40 -4.15 -18.62 33.57
C GLU A 40 -4.77 -17.96 34.82
N ASN A 41 -6.11 -17.95 34.92
CA ASN A 41 -6.80 -17.18 35.95
C ASN A 41 -7.43 -18.03 37.06
N LEU A 42 -7.74 -19.30 36.80
CA LEU A 42 -8.50 -20.14 37.71
C LEU A 42 -7.75 -21.36 38.23
N VAL A 43 -6.64 -21.77 37.60
CA VAL A 43 -5.84 -22.92 38.05
C VAL A 43 -4.72 -22.41 38.98
N PRO A 44 -4.76 -22.71 40.29
CA PRO A 44 -3.70 -22.30 41.21
C PRO A 44 -2.36 -22.94 40.83
N GLU A 45 -1.22 -22.33 41.13
CA GLU A 45 0.09 -22.94 40.83
C GLU A 45 0.42 -24.13 41.75
N ASP A 46 0.00 -24.05 43.02
CA ASP A 46 0.25 -25.06 44.04
C ASP A 46 -0.61 -26.33 43.84
N THR A 47 0.03 -27.49 43.90
CA THR A 47 -0.59 -28.80 43.65
C THR A 47 -1.74 -29.13 44.60
N GLY A 48 -1.63 -28.77 45.89
CA GLY A 48 -2.69 -29.02 46.87
C GLY A 48 -3.91 -28.14 46.59
N LYS A 49 -3.68 -26.86 46.26
CA LYS A 49 -4.75 -25.93 45.88
C LYS A 49 -5.41 -26.32 44.55
N LYS A 50 -4.68 -26.89 43.59
CA LYS A 50 -5.27 -27.45 42.35
C LYS A 50 -6.28 -28.54 42.64
N ILE A 51 -5.99 -29.48 43.54
CA ILE A 51 -6.92 -30.59 43.85
C ILE A 51 -8.21 -30.05 44.47
N ILE A 52 -8.10 -29.09 45.39
CA ILE A 52 -9.26 -28.48 46.06
C ILE A 52 -10.10 -27.65 45.07
N ALA A 53 -9.45 -26.93 44.15
CA ALA A 53 -10.13 -26.10 43.15
C ALA A 53 -10.63 -26.89 41.92
N ALA A 54 -10.22 -28.16 41.77
CA ALA A 54 -10.55 -29.00 40.61
C ALA A 54 -12.06 -29.11 40.32
N PRO A 55 -12.96 -29.27 41.32
CA PRO A 55 -14.39 -29.29 41.08
C PRO A 55 -14.95 -28.00 40.45
N LEU A 56 -14.21 -26.89 40.54
CA LEU A 56 -14.59 -25.60 39.94
C LEU A 56 -14.00 -25.41 38.54
N PHE A 57 -12.67 -25.53 38.38
CA PHE A 57 -12.04 -25.21 37.11
C PHE A 57 -12.22 -26.31 36.06
N ILE A 58 -12.43 -27.59 36.44
CA ILE A 58 -12.65 -28.67 35.45
C ILE A 58 -13.95 -28.46 34.66
N PRO A 59 -15.13 -28.25 35.31
CA PRO A 59 -16.35 -27.96 34.56
C PRO A 59 -16.25 -26.67 33.73
N LEU A 60 -15.65 -25.62 34.27
CA LEU A 60 -15.45 -24.36 33.55
C LEU A 60 -14.53 -24.52 32.34
N GLY A 61 -13.43 -25.26 32.49
CA GLY A 61 -12.52 -25.58 31.40
C GLY A 61 -13.19 -26.42 30.30
N LEU A 62 -14.10 -27.33 30.67
CA LEU A 62 -14.87 -28.11 29.71
C LEU A 62 -15.84 -27.24 28.92
N VAL A 63 -16.58 -26.35 29.60
CA VAL A 63 -17.47 -25.37 28.93
C VAL A 63 -16.66 -24.45 28.02
N ALA A 64 -15.53 -23.94 28.50
CA ALA A 64 -14.60 -23.14 27.70
C ALA A 64 -14.11 -23.89 26.46
N GLY A 65 -13.77 -25.18 26.60
CA GLY A 65 -13.36 -26.01 25.47
C GLY A 65 -14.46 -26.26 24.45
N ILE A 66 -15.71 -26.45 24.89
CA ILE A 66 -16.85 -26.57 23.98
C ILE A 66 -17.09 -25.25 23.23
N LEU A 67 -17.00 -24.12 23.93
CA LEU A 67 -17.16 -22.79 23.31
C LEU A 67 -16.02 -22.50 22.34
N ASP A 68 -14.79 -22.85 22.70
CA ASP A 68 -13.63 -22.73 21.81
C ASP A 68 -13.84 -23.54 20.54
N LEU A 69 -14.30 -24.79 20.67
CA LEU A 69 -14.54 -25.69 19.55
C LEU A 69 -15.67 -25.22 18.62
N LEU A 70 -16.81 -24.85 19.18
CA LEU A 70 -18.03 -24.62 18.39
C LEU A 70 -18.21 -23.17 17.95
N ILE A 71 -17.59 -22.21 18.64
CA ILE A 71 -17.84 -20.79 18.43
C ILE A 71 -16.53 -20.04 18.15
N VAL A 72 -15.59 -20.06 19.10
CA VAL A 72 -14.44 -19.15 19.04
C VAL A 72 -13.49 -19.52 17.90
N HIS A 73 -13.12 -20.81 17.78
CA HIS A 73 -12.21 -21.27 16.74
C HIS A 73 -12.78 -21.09 15.32
N PRO A 74 -14.04 -21.46 15.03
CA PRO A 74 -14.65 -21.15 13.73
C PRO A 74 -14.63 -19.66 13.40
N ILE A 75 -14.96 -18.78 14.35
CA ILE A 75 -14.94 -17.32 14.13
C ILE A 75 -13.53 -16.83 13.80
N ILE A 76 -12.52 -17.31 14.52
CA ILE A 76 -11.11 -16.94 14.30
C ILE A 76 -10.63 -17.35 12.90
N ARG A 77 -11.18 -18.42 12.32
CA ARG A 77 -10.80 -18.91 10.98
C ARG A 77 -11.53 -18.24 9.82
N ILE A 78 -12.53 -17.40 10.08
CA ILE A 78 -13.26 -16.65 9.03
C ILE A 78 -12.33 -15.81 8.15
N PRO A 79 -11.39 -15.00 8.68
CA PRO A 79 -10.52 -14.17 7.84
C PRO A 79 -9.62 -15.00 6.92
N ASP A 80 -9.10 -16.12 7.41
CA ASP A 80 -8.25 -17.03 6.62
C ASP A 80 -9.06 -17.63 5.47
N ALA A 81 -10.23 -18.19 5.76
CA ALA A 81 -11.10 -18.79 4.75
C ALA A 81 -11.60 -17.78 3.72
N PHE A 82 -11.83 -16.54 4.16
CA PHE A 82 -12.17 -15.45 3.26
C PHE A 82 -11.01 -15.11 2.33
N ASN A 83 -9.80 -14.93 2.87
CA ASN A 83 -8.61 -14.61 2.07
C ASN A 83 -8.30 -15.71 1.06
N ASP A 84 -8.45 -16.98 1.42
CA ASP A 84 -8.25 -18.09 0.50
C ASP A 84 -9.32 -18.15 -0.58
N THR A 85 -10.57 -17.87 -0.24
CA THR A 85 -11.65 -17.75 -1.23
C THR A 85 -11.38 -16.62 -2.22
N VAL A 86 -10.91 -15.47 -1.74
CA VAL A 86 -10.50 -14.33 -2.58
C VAL A 86 -9.29 -14.68 -3.44
N SER A 87 -8.28 -15.31 -2.87
CA SER A 87 -7.09 -15.76 -3.59
C SER A 87 -7.44 -16.78 -4.68
N LEU A 88 -8.33 -17.72 -4.38
CA LEU A 88 -8.68 -18.80 -5.28
C LEU A 88 -9.57 -18.33 -6.44
N LEU A 89 -10.63 -17.59 -6.14
CA LEU A 89 -11.69 -17.25 -7.09
C LEU A 89 -11.58 -15.84 -7.67
N TRP A 90 -11.08 -14.88 -6.89
CA TRP A 90 -11.15 -13.45 -7.24
C TRP A 90 -9.83 -12.84 -7.68
N THR A 91 -8.70 -13.55 -7.49
CA THR A 91 -7.37 -13.04 -7.85
C THR A 91 -7.00 -13.42 -9.31
N PRO A 92 -6.75 -12.44 -10.20
CA PRO A 92 -6.42 -12.72 -11.60
C PRO A 92 -5.14 -13.54 -11.77
N ARG A 93 -5.18 -14.62 -12.58
CA ARG A 93 -4.03 -15.51 -12.81
C ARG A 93 -3.26 -15.21 -14.11
N GLY A 94 -3.07 -13.93 -14.43
CA GLY A 94 -2.34 -13.51 -15.63
C GLY A 94 -3.13 -13.60 -16.94
N ASN A 95 -4.43 -13.87 -16.88
CA ASN A 95 -5.33 -13.83 -18.05
C ASN A 95 -5.74 -12.38 -18.37
N GLY A 96 -6.05 -12.11 -19.65
CA GLY A 96 -6.54 -10.80 -20.11
C GLY A 96 -7.87 -10.39 -19.49
N TYR A 97 -8.16 -9.08 -19.50
CA TYR A 97 -9.32 -8.45 -18.84
C TYR A 97 -10.66 -9.13 -19.17
N VAL A 98 -10.92 -9.41 -20.45
CA VAL A 98 -12.19 -10.00 -20.92
C VAL A 98 -12.40 -11.42 -20.37
N THR A 99 -11.33 -12.22 -20.33
CA THR A 99 -11.38 -13.57 -19.76
C THR A 99 -11.71 -13.52 -18.27
N ASN A 100 -11.11 -12.60 -17.52
CA ASN A 100 -11.41 -12.42 -16.09
C ASN A 100 -12.87 -12.00 -15.85
N MET A 101 -13.42 -11.13 -16.71
CA MET A 101 -14.85 -10.76 -16.62
C MET A 101 -15.79 -11.94 -16.90
N GLY A 102 -15.44 -12.83 -17.83
CA GLY A 102 -16.21 -14.04 -18.12
C GLY A 102 -16.33 -15.00 -16.94
N PHE A 103 -15.35 -15.01 -16.02
CA PHE A 103 -15.36 -15.87 -14.82
C PHE A 103 -16.11 -15.27 -13.62
N LEU A 104 -16.58 -14.02 -13.69
CA LEU A 104 -17.28 -13.37 -12.56
C LEU A 104 -18.55 -14.11 -12.12
N PRO A 105 -19.47 -14.53 -13.02
CA PRO A 105 -20.69 -15.24 -12.60
C PRO A 105 -20.37 -16.55 -11.88
N ILE A 106 -19.35 -17.27 -12.35
CA ILE A 106 -18.90 -18.54 -11.74
C ILE A 106 -18.31 -18.27 -10.36
N SER A 107 -17.46 -17.24 -10.24
CA SER A 107 -16.81 -16.86 -8.98
C SER A 107 -17.84 -16.47 -7.92
N ILE A 108 -18.87 -15.72 -8.30
CA ILE A 108 -19.99 -15.35 -7.41
C ILE A 108 -20.71 -16.60 -6.89
N VAL A 109 -21.07 -17.54 -7.77
CA VAL A 109 -21.79 -18.77 -7.40
C VAL A 109 -20.93 -19.69 -6.52
N LEU A 110 -19.63 -19.80 -6.82
CA LEU A 110 -18.72 -20.69 -6.08
C LEU A 110 -18.22 -20.11 -4.76
N THR A 111 -18.25 -18.78 -4.57
CA THR A 111 -17.78 -18.11 -3.35
C THR A 111 -18.37 -18.71 -2.06
N PRO A 112 -19.70 -18.84 -1.88
CA PRO A 112 -20.25 -19.39 -0.64
C PRO A 112 -19.86 -20.86 -0.42
N ILE A 113 -19.69 -21.63 -1.50
CA ILE A 113 -19.33 -23.06 -1.43
C ILE A 113 -17.87 -23.21 -0.99
N VAL A 114 -16.95 -22.52 -1.67
CA VAL A 114 -15.51 -22.56 -1.37
C VAL A 114 -15.25 -22.03 0.03
N PHE A 115 -15.85 -20.90 0.40
CA PHE A 115 -15.70 -20.32 1.74
C PHE A 115 -16.18 -21.28 2.82
N SER A 116 -17.37 -21.88 2.66
CA SER A 116 -17.93 -22.79 3.67
C SER A 116 -17.09 -24.07 3.80
N LEU A 117 -16.63 -24.63 2.68
CA LEU A 117 -15.78 -25.83 2.70
C LEU A 117 -14.44 -25.55 3.36
N ASP A 118 -13.80 -24.42 3.03
CA ASP A 118 -12.51 -24.06 3.62
C ASP A 118 -12.64 -23.72 5.11
N LEU A 119 -13.67 -22.98 5.50
CA LEU A 119 -13.98 -22.68 6.89
C LEU A 119 -14.22 -23.96 7.70
N LEU A 120 -15.01 -24.90 7.18
CA LEU A 120 -15.27 -26.18 7.84
C LEU A 120 -14.00 -27.04 7.95
N ALA A 121 -13.20 -27.08 6.87
CA ALA A 121 -11.93 -27.81 6.87
C ALA A 121 -10.97 -27.25 7.93
N ARG A 122 -10.80 -25.93 8.01
CA ARG A 122 -9.93 -25.26 9.01
C ARG A 122 -10.49 -25.28 10.42
N SER A 123 -11.82 -25.30 10.57
CA SER A 123 -12.45 -25.46 11.87
C SER A 123 -12.24 -26.88 12.42
N SER A 124 -12.20 -27.88 11.55
CA SER A 124 -12.07 -29.29 11.92
C SER A 124 -10.61 -29.75 12.03
N PHE A 125 -9.74 -29.24 11.16
CA PHE A 125 -8.36 -29.68 10.99
C PHE A 125 -7.38 -28.51 11.12
N ASP A 126 -6.23 -28.75 11.74
CA ASP A 126 -5.16 -27.76 11.85
C ASP A 126 -4.33 -27.70 10.54
N ILE A 127 -4.91 -27.15 9.48
CA ILE A 127 -4.36 -27.22 8.11
C ILE A 127 -3.17 -26.26 7.88
N ASN A 128 -3.00 -25.23 8.72
CA ASN A 128 -1.95 -24.22 8.53
C ASN A 128 -0.98 -24.02 9.71
N GLY A 129 -1.15 -24.73 10.83
CA GLY A 129 -0.26 -24.61 11.98
C GLY A 129 -0.24 -23.20 12.59
N ASN A 130 -0.87 -23.06 13.76
CA ASN A 130 -1.04 -21.82 14.52
C ASN A 130 -1.91 -20.76 13.83
N VAL A 131 -2.97 -20.36 14.52
CA VAL A 131 -3.56 -19.03 14.32
C VAL A 131 -2.44 -18.01 14.53
N ASP A 132 -2.37 -16.98 13.69
CA ASP A 132 -1.50 -15.83 13.95
C ASP A 132 -1.95 -15.13 15.23
N ARG A 133 -1.51 -15.67 16.36
CA ARG A 133 -1.84 -15.22 17.71
C ARG A 133 -1.40 -13.78 17.92
N SER A 134 -0.50 -13.23 17.09
CA SER A 134 -0.19 -11.79 17.11
C SER A 134 -1.43 -10.91 16.89
N ARG A 135 -2.51 -11.44 16.29
CA ARG A 135 -3.82 -10.76 16.19
C ARG A 135 -4.72 -10.88 17.42
N ILE A 136 -4.56 -11.90 18.27
CA ILE A 136 -5.52 -12.27 19.34
C ILE A 136 -4.89 -12.26 20.73
N GLU A 137 -3.66 -12.76 20.87
CA GLU A 137 -2.81 -12.44 22.00
C GLU A 137 -2.49 -10.96 21.90
N SER A 138 -3.29 -10.17 22.61
CA SER A 138 -2.92 -8.85 23.02
C SER A 138 -1.47 -8.91 23.50
N ASN A 139 -0.54 -8.29 22.76
CA ASN A 139 0.65 -7.72 23.37
C ASN A 139 0.18 -7.14 24.71
N PRO A 140 0.71 -7.58 25.86
CA PRO A 140 0.19 -7.18 27.16
C PRO A 140 0.05 -5.67 27.12
N VAL A 141 -1.20 -5.16 27.15
CA VAL A 141 -1.46 -3.74 26.95
C VAL A 141 -0.57 -3.04 27.96
N PRO A 142 0.40 -2.24 27.51
CA PRO A 142 1.42 -1.76 28.42
C PRO A 142 0.73 -1.01 29.55
N LYS A 143 1.06 -1.38 30.80
CA LYS A 143 0.36 -0.84 31.98
C LYS A 143 0.55 0.67 32.13
N LYS A 144 1.63 1.20 31.53
CA LYS A 144 1.95 2.62 31.52
C LYS A 144 1.42 3.29 30.26
N THR A 145 1.03 4.56 30.40
CA THR A 145 0.68 5.40 29.25
C THR A 145 1.92 5.79 28.45
N VAL A 146 1.75 6.26 27.21
CA VAL A 146 2.86 6.76 26.37
C VAL A 146 3.62 7.88 27.08
N TYR A 147 2.92 8.78 27.78
CA TYR A 147 3.53 9.90 28.50
C TYR A 147 4.40 9.42 29.68
N GLU A 148 3.89 8.49 30.49
CA GLU A 148 4.66 7.89 31.59
C GLU A 148 5.89 7.14 31.08
N ALA A 149 5.75 6.42 29.96
CA ALA A 149 6.85 5.70 29.34
C ALA A 149 7.90 6.66 28.74
N LEU A 150 7.48 7.81 28.20
CA LEU A 150 8.38 8.86 27.70
C LEU A 150 9.16 9.51 28.84
N GLU A 151 8.49 9.89 29.92
CA GLU A 151 9.10 10.52 31.09
C GLU A 151 10.13 9.58 31.74
N SER A 152 9.75 8.31 31.92
CA SER A 152 10.64 7.29 32.50
C SER A 152 11.71 6.76 31.54
N GLY A 153 11.64 7.08 30.24
CA GLY A 153 12.57 6.55 29.24
C GLY A 153 12.43 5.04 29.02
N ASP A 154 11.24 4.48 29.26
CA ASP A 154 10.94 3.06 29.19
C ASP A 154 10.84 2.58 27.72
N ARG A 155 12.00 2.26 27.16
CA ARG A 155 12.17 1.78 25.78
C ARG A 155 11.21 0.63 25.44
N ALA A 156 11.13 -0.38 26.31
CA ALA A 156 10.35 -1.60 26.05
C ALA A 156 8.86 -1.28 25.94
N THR A 157 8.35 -0.43 26.83
CA THR A 157 6.96 0.03 26.80
C THR A 157 6.67 0.84 25.53
N ILE A 158 7.52 1.81 25.17
CA ILE A 158 7.34 2.62 23.96
C ILE A 158 7.31 1.75 22.71
N LEU A 159 8.24 0.81 22.60
CA LEU A 159 8.31 -0.11 21.47
C LEU A 159 7.06 -1.01 21.38
N ALA A 160 6.57 -1.52 22.52
CA ALA A 160 5.34 -2.29 22.56
C ALA A 160 4.14 -1.45 22.10
N LEU A 161 4.01 -0.20 22.57
CA LEU A 161 2.95 0.72 22.17
C LEU A 161 3.04 1.11 20.67
N LEU A 162 4.25 1.21 20.12
CA LEU A 162 4.53 1.47 18.70
C LEU A 162 4.25 0.26 17.79
N LYS A 163 4.11 -0.95 18.33
CA LYS A 163 3.75 -2.16 17.59
C LYS A 163 2.23 -2.41 17.54
N ILE A 164 1.44 -1.71 18.36
CA ILE A 164 -0.04 -1.86 18.40
C ILE A 164 -0.71 -1.09 17.24
N PRO A 165 -1.37 -1.73 16.26
CA PRO A 165 -1.84 -1.08 15.02
C PRO A 165 -2.87 0.06 15.20
N VAL A 166 -3.55 0.13 16.34
CA VAL A 166 -4.77 0.94 16.53
C VAL A 166 -4.51 2.29 17.22
N HIS A 167 -3.26 2.57 17.61
CA HIS A 167 -2.94 3.81 18.32
C HIS A 167 -2.49 4.92 17.37
N ASN A 168 -3.46 5.74 16.97
CA ASN A 168 -3.20 7.02 16.30
C ASN A 168 -2.67 8.03 17.31
N TRP A 169 -1.35 8.10 17.45
CA TRP A 169 -0.71 9.14 18.24
C TRP A 169 -0.83 10.49 17.54
N PRO A 170 -1.08 11.58 18.27
CA PRO A 170 -0.98 12.90 17.67
C PRO A 170 0.46 13.14 17.17
N PRO A 171 0.66 13.85 16.05
CA PRO A 171 1.99 14.07 15.47
C PRO A 171 3.00 14.66 16.46
N GLU A 172 2.57 15.55 17.35
CA GLU A 172 3.39 16.15 18.39
C GLU A 172 3.96 15.11 19.37
N LEU A 173 3.18 14.07 19.68
CA LEU A 173 3.62 12.99 20.56
C LEU A 173 4.64 12.10 19.86
N SER A 174 4.40 11.76 18.59
CA SER A 174 5.36 11.01 17.77
C SER A 174 6.69 11.76 17.63
N GLN A 175 6.64 13.08 17.40
CA GLN A 175 7.83 13.93 17.37
C GLN A 175 8.59 13.87 18.71
N LYS A 176 7.91 14.03 19.85
CA LYS A 176 8.54 13.91 21.18
C LYS A 176 9.20 12.55 21.40
N VAL A 177 8.59 11.46 20.92
CA VAL A 177 9.16 10.11 21.00
C VAL A 177 10.44 10.02 20.18
N ILE A 178 10.42 10.53 18.93
CA ILE A 178 11.60 10.56 18.07
C ILE A 178 12.73 11.38 18.71
N GLU A 179 12.42 12.55 19.26
CA GLU A 179 13.40 13.41 19.92
C GLU A 179 14.00 12.74 21.17
N ARG A 180 13.17 12.07 21.97
CA ARG A 180 13.60 11.38 23.19
C ARG A 180 14.46 10.15 22.90
N PHE A 181 14.12 9.39 21.87
CA PHE A 181 14.77 8.14 21.50
C PHE A 181 15.56 8.26 20.20
N ARG A 182 16.16 9.43 19.92
CA ARG A 182 16.82 9.75 18.65
C ARG A 182 17.91 8.77 18.22
N THR A 183 18.55 8.10 19.19
CA THR A 183 19.61 7.12 18.96
C THR A 183 19.09 5.69 18.76
N ASP A 184 17.79 5.45 18.93
CA ASP A 184 17.16 4.15 18.76
C ASP A 184 16.51 4.05 17.37
N PRO A 185 17.15 3.36 16.40
CA PRO A 185 16.66 3.33 15.02
C PRO A 185 15.30 2.66 14.90
N GLU A 186 14.96 1.68 15.75
CA GLU A 186 13.68 0.96 15.68
C GLU A 186 12.54 1.85 16.15
N ILE A 187 12.73 2.55 17.28
CA ILE A 187 11.74 3.51 17.79
C ILE A 187 11.57 4.67 16.81
N VAL A 188 12.67 5.24 16.31
CA VAL A 188 12.63 6.35 15.34
C VAL A 188 11.90 5.93 14.07
N HIS A 189 12.24 4.77 13.51
CA HIS A 189 11.58 4.21 12.32
C HIS A 189 10.06 4.08 12.52
N LEU A 190 9.63 3.36 13.57
CA LEU A 190 8.20 3.14 13.82
C LEU A 190 7.43 4.43 14.11
N SER A 191 8.05 5.35 14.87
CA SER A 191 7.42 6.65 15.18
C SER A 191 7.28 7.52 13.93
N LEU A 192 8.27 7.52 13.03
CA LEU A 192 8.23 8.29 11.78
C LEU A 192 7.14 7.77 10.85
N VAL A 193 7.08 6.44 10.64
CA VAL A 193 6.04 5.83 9.81
C VAL A 193 4.65 6.20 10.33
N ARG A 194 4.43 6.06 11.65
CA ARG A 194 3.16 6.46 12.28
C ARG A 194 2.88 7.95 12.12
N MET A 195 3.87 8.80 12.36
CA MET A 195 3.71 10.25 12.24
C MET A 195 3.28 10.61 10.82
N ALA A 196 3.98 10.11 9.80
CA ALA A 196 3.66 10.35 8.40
C ALA A 196 2.25 9.87 8.01
N GLU A 197 1.81 8.72 8.55
CA GLU A 197 0.49 8.15 8.25
C GLU A 197 -0.66 8.86 8.98
N SER A 198 -0.40 9.35 10.21
CA SER A 198 -1.37 10.06 11.04
C SER A 198 -1.62 11.50 10.60
N LEU A 199 -0.70 12.12 9.87
CA LEU A 199 -0.79 13.53 9.53
C LEU A 199 -1.99 13.83 8.60
N SER A 200 -2.76 14.83 9.01
CA SER A 200 -3.85 15.39 8.23
C SER A 200 -3.30 16.30 7.13
N THR A 201 -4.08 16.50 6.06
CA THR A 201 -3.71 17.46 5.01
C THR A 201 -3.70 18.91 5.50
N LYS A 202 -4.41 19.22 6.61
CA LYS A 202 -4.49 20.57 7.18
C LYS A 202 -3.21 20.96 7.94
N ASP A 203 -2.53 20.00 8.55
CA ASP A 203 -1.35 20.22 9.37
C ASP A 203 -0.05 19.93 8.64
N ALA A 204 -0.12 19.58 7.35
CA ALA A 204 1.00 18.95 6.67
C ALA A 204 2.22 19.88 6.56
N SER A 205 2.05 21.12 6.11
CA SER A 205 3.18 22.03 5.94
C SER A 205 3.97 22.33 7.22
N LYS A 206 3.36 22.16 8.41
CA LYS A 206 4.01 22.39 9.71
C LYS A 206 5.19 21.45 9.95
N TYR A 207 5.12 20.22 9.45
CA TYR A 207 6.09 19.17 9.74
C TYR A 207 7.06 18.87 8.61
N ASP A 208 6.86 19.46 7.42
CA ASP A 208 7.70 19.22 6.25
C ASP A 208 9.20 19.40 6.56
N SER A 209 9.58 20.54 7.12
CA SER A 209 10.99 20.83 7.44
C SER A 209 11.60 19.81 8.39
N TYR A 210 10.82 19.27 9.33
CA TYR A 210 11.27 18.26 10.26
C TYR A 210 11.42 16.90 9.57
N LEU A 211 10.39 16.46 8.84
CA LEU A 211 10.35 15.16 8.16
C LEU A 211 11.40 15.04 7.05
N ILE A 212 11.69 16.14 6.34
CA ILE A 212 12.76 16.18 5.32
C ILE A 212 14.12 15.76 5.89
N THR A 213 14.39 16.00 7.18
CA THR A 213 15.67 15.63 7.80
C THR A 213 15.91 14.11 7.89
N PHE A 214 14.86 13.30 7.69
CA PHE A 214 14.90 11.83 7.75
C PHE A 214 14.96 11.15 6.38
N LEU A 215 14.91 11.91 5.29
CA LEU A 215 15.02 11.36 3.94
C LEU A 215 16.40 10.74 3.69
N ASN A 216 16.43 9.66 2.90
CA ASN A 216 17.63 8.93 2.47
C ASN A 216 18.38 8.25 3.62
N GLN A 217 17.68 7.91 4.70
CA GLN A 217 18.24 7.18 5.84
C GLN A 217 17.78 5.71 5.85
N ASP A 218 16.49 5.49 5.62
CA ASP A 218 15.86 4.18 5.65
C ASP A 218 14.77 4.08 4.58
N LYS A 219 14.75 2.96 3.84
CA LYS A 219 13.87 2.77 2.68
C LYS A 219 12.39 2.78 3.05
N GLU A 220 12.04 2.18 4.18
CA GLU A 220 10.65 2.07 4.60
C GLU A 220 10.14 3.42 5.16
N VAL A 221 11.01 4.17 5.86
CA VAL A 221 10.78 5.57 6.20
C VAL A 221 10.58 6.41 4.93
N ASP A 222 11.48 6.32 3.95
CA ASP A 222 11.39 7.07 2.69
C ASP A 222 10.07 6.80 1.96
N ARG A 223 9.58 5.54 1.99
CA ARG A 223 8.28 5.19 1.41
C ARG A 223 7.12 5.83 2.17
N ALA A 224 7.14 5.81 3.50
CA ALA A 224 6.11 6.44 4.32
C ALA A 224 6.08 7.96 4.13
N LEU A 225 7.27 8.61 4.15
CA LEU A 225 7.42 10.04 3.88
C LEU A 225 6.98 10.40 2.46
N GLY A 226 7.31 9.57 1.47
CA GLY A 226 6.89 9.77 0.10
C GLY A 226 5.37 9.72 -0.06
N ARG A 227 4.69 8.76 0.58
CA ARG A 227 3.20 8.72 0.62
C ARG A 227 2.63 9.98 1.26
N TYR A 228 3.24 10.41 2.36
CA TYR A 228 2.83 11.63 3.06
C TYR A 228 2.96 12.87 2.17
N PHE A 229 4.12 13.12 1.56
CA PHE A 229 4.33 14.30 0.72
C PHE A 229 3.42 14.35 -0.51
N VAL A 230 3.10 13.20 -1.09
CA VAL A 230 2.10 13.10 -2.17
C VAL A 230 0.71 13.46 -1.63
N LYS A 231 0.28 12.83 -0.54
CA LYS A 231 -1.05 13.07 0.07
C LYS A 231 -1.24 14.52 0.52
N SER A 232 -0.18 15.15 1.03
CA SER A 232 -0.23 16.54 1.48
C SER A 232 -0.01 17.57 0.38
N GLY A 233 0.48 17.17 -0.79
CA GLY A 233 0.92 18.10 -1.83
C GLY A 233 2.12 18.95 -1.39
N SER A 234 3.01 18.41 -0.55
CA SER A 234 4.16 19.15 -0.01
C SER A 234 5.17 19.50 -1.11
N LEU A 235 5.26 20.79 -1.43
CA LEU A 235 6.25 21.30 -2.35
C LEU A 235 7.67 21.21 -1.75
N ALA A 236 7.83 21.47 -0.45
CA ALA A 236 9.12 21.41 0.23
C ALA A 236 9.68 19.98 0.24
N GLY A 237 8.86 18.99 0.60
CA GLY A 237 9.27 17.59 0.65
C GLY A 237 9.66 17.04 -0.73
N THR A 238 8.84 17.33 -1.74
CA THR A 238 9.10 16.87 -3.11
C THR A 238 10.31 17.56 -3.75
N SER A 239 10.53 18.86 -3.48
CA SER A 239 11.73 19.57 -3.93
C SER A 239 13.00 19.07 -3.23
N ALA A 240 12.91 18.72 -1.93
CA ALA A 240 14.02 18.12 -1.20
C ALA A 240 14.39 16.75 -1.79
N ILE A 241 13.39 15.93 -2.17
CA ILE A 241 13.62 14.66 -2.86
C ILE A 241 14.38 14.88 -4.18
N VAL A 242 13.96 15.83 -5.02
CA VAL A 242 14.68 16.14 -6.27
C VAL A 242 16.13 16.57 -5.99
N SER A 243 16.34 17.36 -4.94
CA SER A 243 17.70 17.79 -4.53
C SER A 243 18.57 16.61 -4.09
N ILE A 244 18.00 15.64 -3.37
CA ILE A 244 18.71 14.41 -2.98
C ILE A 244 19.03 13.57 -4.22
N LEU A 245 18.07 13.40 -5.14
CA LEU A 245 18.30 12.69 -6.41
C LEU A 245 19.42 13.32 -7.24
N ALA A 246 19.51 14.66 -7.25
CA ALA A 246 20.57 15.40 -7.93
C ALA A 246 21.97 15.18 -7.33
N SER A 247 22.06 14.74 -6.07
CA SER A 247 23.34 14.44 -5.42
C SER A 247 23.95 13.10 -5.83
N GLU A 248 23.19 12.24 -6.52
CA GLU A 248 23.56 10.87 -6.94
C GLU A 248 23.94 9.92 -5.79
N LYS A 249 23.75 10.31 -4.53
CA LYS A 249 24.04 9.50 -3.33
C LYS A 249 22.81 8.75 -2.82
N VAL A 250 22.11 8.07 -3.72
CA VAL A 250 20.90 7.29 -3.41
C VAL A 250 21.05 5.85 -3.89
N SER A 251 20.51 4.91 -3.12
CA SER A 251 20.36 3.52 -3.59
C SER A 251 19.38 3.47 -4.77
N LYS A 252 19.50 2.43 -5.61
CA LYS A 252 18.58 2.24 -6.75
C LYS A 252 17.13 2.09 -6.28
N GLU A 253 16.91 1.39 -5.16
CA GLU A 253 15.59 1.20 -4.59
C GLU A 253 14.99 2.50 -4.05
N THR A 254 15.81 3.34 -3.40
CA THR A 254 15.39 4.66 -2.91
C THR A 254 15.12 5.61 -4.08
N GLU A 255 15.94 5.57 -5.12
CA GLU A 255 15.74 6.32 -6.37
C GLU A 255 14.35 6.04 -6.97
N ASP A 256 13.95 4.77 -7.02
CA ASP A 256 12.65 4.35 -7.57
C ASP A 256 11.45 4.79 -6.71
N ILE A 257 11.64 4.91 -5.40
CA ILE A 257 10.63 5.46 -4.50
C ILE A 257 10.49 6.95 -4.78
N TYR A 258 11.61 7.67 -4.85
CA TYR A 258 11.65 9.12 -5.03
C TYR A 258 11.13 9.60 -6.37
N ILE A 259 11.49 8.92 -7.47
CA ILE A 259 10.94 9.22 -8.80
C ILE A 259 9.41 9.11 -8.76
N ARG A 260 8.88 8.01 -8.22
CA ARG A 260 7.42 7.82 -8.10
C ARG A 260 6.79 8.86 -7.20
N THR A 261 7.38 9.16 -6.05
CA THR A 261 6.89 10.20 -5.14
C THR A 261 6.79 11.55 -5.83
N VAL A 262 7.83 11.98 -6.55
CA VAL A 262 7.84 13.28 -7.23
C VAL A 262 6.85 13.31 -8.40
N LEU A 263 6.78 12.26 -9.21
CA LEU A 263 5.82 12.20 -10.34
C LEU A 263 4.37 12.16 -9.87
N HIS A 264 4.10 11.52 -8.73
CA HIS A 264 2.77 11.47 -8.14
C HIS A 264 2.45 12.71 -7.29
N ALA A 265 3.40 13.61 -7.08
CA ALA A 265 3.13 14.87 -6.41
C ALA A 265 2.22 15.74 -7.27
N ASP A 266 1.17 16.30 -6.68
CA ASP A 266 0.26 17.25 -7.34
C ASP A 266 0.88 18.64 -7.52
N LYS A 267 2.14 18.68 -7.98
CA LYS A 267 2.93 19.90 -8.21
C LYS A 267 3.79 19.75 -9.45
N ALA A 268 3.63 20.67 -10.40
CA ALA A 268 4.35 20.61 -11.67
C ALA A 268 5.85 20.90 -11.55
N ASN A 269 6.27 21.85 -10.69
CA ASN A 269 7.67 22.28 -10.62
C ASN A 269 8.64 21.14 -10.25
N PRO A 270 8.42 20.36 -9.18
CA PRO A 270 9.31 19.24 -8.85
C PRO A 270 9.37 18.18 -9.96
N VAL A 271 8.27 17.96 -10.68
CA VAL A 271 8.22 17.04 -11.83
C VAL A 271 9.08 17.56 -12.98
N VAL A 272 8.96 18.84 -13.30
CA VAL A 272 9.79 19.51 -14.33
C VAL A 272 11.27 19.41 -13.96
N ASP A 273 11.62 19.68 -12.71
CA ASP A 273 13.00 19.62 -12.22
C ASP A 273 13.55 18.19 -12.30
N LEU A 274 12.74 17.18 -11.92
CA LEU A 274 13.10 15.78 -12.05
C LEU A 274 13.35 15.37 -13.51
N ILE A 275 12.46 15.76 -14.42
CA ILE A 275 12.61 15.49 -15.85
C ILE A 275 13.89 16.12 -16.39
N ASN A 276 14.13 17.40 -16.09
CA ASN A 276 15.33 18.12 -16.51
C ASN A 276 16.61 17.49 -15.94
N LEU A 277 16.58 16.98 -14.71
CA LEU A 277 17.69 16.27 -14.09
C LEU A 277 18.00 14.96 -14.85
N TYR A 278 16.97 14.14 -15.09
CA TYR A 278 17.15 12.79 -15.63
C TYR A 278 17.38 12.76 -17.14
N PHE A 279 16.96 13.80 -17.87
CA PHE A 279 17.20 13.91 -19.31
C PHE A 279 18.67 14.14 -19.67
N LYS A 280 19.48 14.58 -18.70
CA LYS A 280 20.94 14.72 -18.87
C LYS A 280 21.68 13.37 -18.82
N ILE A 281 21.02 12.30 -18.36
CA ILE A 281 21.62 10.98 -18.14
C ILE A 281 20.94 9.95 -19.05
N ALA A 282 21.67 9.48 -20.08
CA ALA A 282 21.11 8.66 -21.15
C ALA A 282 20.35 7.41 -20.65
N ASP A 283 20.92 6.67 -19.70
CA ASP A 283 20.33 5.44 -19.16
C ASP A 283 19.07 5.70 -18.34
N LYS A 284 18.98 6.88 -17.70
CA LYS A 284 17.85 7.25 -16.86
C LYS A 284 16.72 7.92 -17.65
N LYS A 285 17.02 8.54 -18.79
CA LYS A 285 16.06 9.19 -19.69
C LYS A 285 14.89 8.27 -20.08
N ARG A 286 15.18 7.04 -20.51
CA ARG A 286 14.13 6.10 -20.95
C ARG A 286 13.15 5.79 -19.81
N LYS A 287 13.67 5.59 -18.60
CA LYS A 287 12.87 5.29 -17.42
C LYS A 287 11.97 6.46 -17.03
N ILE A 288 12.53 7.68 -16.97
CA ILE A 288 11.73 8.84 -16.56
C ILE A 288 10.64 9.17 -17.58
N VAL A 289 10.89 8.98 -18.88
CA VAL A 289 9.89 9.15 -19.94
C VAL A 289 8.72 8.17 -19.75
N TYR A 290 9.02 6.89 -19.52
CA TYR A 290 8.01 5.86 -19.28
C TYR A 290 7.13 6.15 -18.05
N GLU A 291 7.76 6.49 -16.92
CA GLU A 291 7.02 6.82 -15.69
C GLU A 291 6.20 8.11 -15.84
N PHE A 292 6.73 9.11 -16.54
CA PHE A 292 6.01 10.34 -16.83
C PHE A 292 4.79 10.12 -17.73
N GLU A 293 4.92 9.33 -18.79
CA GLU A 293 3.81 8.96 -19.68
C GLU A 293 2.69 8.21 -18.92
N ASN A 294 3.08 7.26 -18.07
CA ASN A 294 2.15 6.53 -17.21
C ASN A 294 1.41 7.48 -16.25
N ARG A 295 2.11 8.44 -15.65
CA ARG A 295 1.50 9.42 -14.76
C ARG A 295 0.54 10.35 -15.49
N ILE A 296 0.96 10.88 -16.64
CA ILE A 296 0.13 11.73 -17.49
C ILE A 296 -1.19 11.02 -17.83
N SER A 297 -1.11 9.74 -18.22
CA SER A 297 -2.27 8.89 -18.49
C SER A 297 -3.22 8.76 -17.28
N HIS A 298 -2.69 8.70 -16.05
CA HIS A 298 -3.49 8.67 -14.82
C HIS A 298 -4.11 10.03 -14.46
N ILE A 299 -3.39 11.14 -14.64
CA ILE A 299 -3.91 12.50 -14.36
C ILE A 299 -5.20 12.74 -15.16
N TYR A 300 -5.28 12.21 -16.39
CA TYR A 300 -6.48 12.26 -17.21
C TYR A 300 -7.67 11.53 -16.62
N ALA A 301 -7.47 10.35 -16.08
CA ALA A 301 -8.56 9.55 -15.53
C ALA A 301 -9.24 10.28 -14.35
N ASN A 302 -8.51 11.16 -13.66
CA ASN A 302 -8.91 11.78 -12.40
C ASN A 302 -9.31 13.28 -12.50
N ASN A 303 -9.42 13.86 -13.70
CA ASN A 303 -9.77 15.29 -13.91
C ASN A 303 -8.84 16.32 -13.21
N GLN A 304 -7.62 15.94 -12.79
CA GLN A 304 -6.65 16.84 -12.13
C GLN A 304 -5.80 17.66 -13.12
N ALA A 305 -6.10 17.58 -14.42
CA ALA A 305 -5.20 18.03 -15.48
C ALA A 305 -5.00 19.55 -15.61
N LYS A 306 -5.79 20.40 -14.94
CA LYS A 306 -5.58 21.85 -15.03
C LYS A 306 -4.40 22.36 -14.18
N GLU A 307 -4.05 21.66 -13.10
CA GLU A 307 -2.99 22.13 -12.18
C GLU A 307 -1.58 22.06 -12.80
N TYR A 308 -1.38 21.19 -13.79
CA TYR A 308 -0.10 21.00 -14.47
C TYR A 308 0.02 21.75 -15.80
N GLU A 309 -1.06 22.37 -16.27
CA GLU A 309 -1.17 22.96 -17.59
C GLU A 309 -0.03 23.95 -17.90
N SER A 310 0.25 24.87 -16.98
CA SER A 310 1.30 25.88 -17.14
C SER A 310 2.71 25.34 -16.86
N GLY A 311 2.86 24.42 -15.91
CA GLY A 311 4.19 23.96 -15.47
C GLY A 311 4.94 23.17 -16.55
N PHE A 312 4.24 22.33 -17.31
CA PHE A 312 4.86 21.50 -18.34
C PHE A 312 5.21 22.25 -19.64
N ILE A 313 4.82 23.52 -19.78
CA ILE A 313 5.17 24.31 -20.97
C ILE A 313 6.67 24.43 -21.14
N SER A 314 7.40 24.53 -20.02
CA SER A 314 8.87 24.63 -20.00
C SER A 314 9.58 23.39 -20.56
N LEU A 315 8.88 22.26 -20.68
CA LEU A 315 9.37 20.99 -21.20
C LEU A 315 9.14 20.82 -22.71
N LEU A 316 8.33 21.67 -23.34
CA LEU A 316 8.14 21.66 -24.79
C LEU A 316 9.45 21.99 -25.53
N ASN A 317 9.66 21.35 -26.68
CA ASN A 317 10.83 21.50 -27.55
C ASN A 317 12.16 21.14 -26.85
N LYS A 318 12.11 20.31 -25.81
CA LYS A 318 13.33 19.79 -25.14
C LYS A 318 13.75 18.44 -25.69
N ASP A 319 12.79 17.61 -26.07
CA ASP A 319 13.02 16.28 -26.59
C ASP A 319 11.81 15.80 -27.40
N PRO A 320 12.02 15.15 -28.57
CA PRO A 320 10.91 14.71 -29.42
C PRO A 320 9.95 13.72 -28.76
N VAL A 321 10.44 12.82 -27.90
CA VAL A 321 9.59 11.81 -27.23
C VAL A 321 8.75 12.49 -26.14
N LEU A 322 9.36 13.42 -25.41
CA LEU A 322 8.64 14.20 -24.41
C LEU A 322 7.59 15.10 -25.07
N ASP A 323 7.90 15.72 -26.21
CA ASP A 323 6.96 16.52 -26.98
C ASP A 323 5.76 15.70 -27.40
N GLU A 324 5.92 14.46 -27.86
CA GLU A 324 4.78 13.60 -28.21
C GLU A 324 3.82 13.40 -27.03
N ILE A 325 4.35 13.11 -25.84
CA ILE A 325 3.56 12.97 -24.60
C ILE A 325 2.84 14.28 -24.27
N LEU A 326 3.55 15.41 -24.32
CA LEU A 326 3.01 16.73 -23.94
C LEU A 326 2.00 17.28 -24.94
N LEU A 327 2.22 17.08 -26.24
CA LEU A 327 1.30 17.51 -27.29
C LEU A 327 -0.02 16.73 -27.19
N ASN A 328 0.06 15.40 -27.07
CA ASN A 328 -1.11 14.57 -26.76
C ASN A 328 -1.78 15.03 -25.47
N TYR A 329 -0.96 15.44 -24.49
CA TYR A 329 -1.48 15.93 -23.23
C TYR A 329 -2.37 17.17 -23.43
N TYR A 330 -1.80 18.22 -24.01
CA TYR A 330 -2.50 19.49 -24.21
C TYR A 330 -3.71 19.38 -25.14
N VAL A 331 -3.66 18.53 -26.17
CA VAL A 331 -4.80 18.21 -27.04
C VAL A 331 -5.96 17.64 -26.24
N ARG A 332 -5.67 16.69 -25.34
CA ARG A 332 -6.70 15.97 -24.58
C ARG A 332 -7.42 16.87 -23.57
N ILE A 333 -6.70 17.82 -22.96
CA ILE A 333 -7.32 18.83 -22.07
C ILE A 333 -7.84 20.08 -22.80
N LYS A 334 -7.71 20.17 -24.12
CA LYS A 334 -8.06 21.37 -24.90
C LYS A 334 -7.45 22.64 -24.30
N SER A 335 -6.17 22.55 -23.93
CA SER A 335 -5.46 23.61 -23.22
C SER A 335 -5.24 24.84 -24.10
N SER A 336 -5.82 25.96 -23.69
CA SER A 336 -5.62 27.24 -24.37
C SER A 336 -4.21 27.80 -24.15
N ILE A 337 -3.65 27.58 -22.96
CA ILE A 337 -2.31 28.04 -22.58
C ILE A 337 -1.24 27.21 -23.31
N GLY A 338 -1.43 25.89 -23.39
CA GLY A 338 -0.58 24.98 -24.15
C GLY A 338 -0.59 25.32 -25.64
N SER A 339 -1.76 25.56 -26.22
CA SER A 339 -1.88 25.97 -27.63
C SER A 339 -1.13 27.28 -27.91
N GLU A 340 -1.25 28.28 -27.04
CA GLU A 340 -0.51 29.54 -27.16
C GLU A 340 1.00 29.34 -27.08
N ALA A 341 1.48 28.49 -26.16
CA ALA A 341 2.90 28.17 -26.05
C ALA A 341 3.44 27.45 -27.28
N MET A 342 2.67 26.49 -27.83
CA MET A 342 3.01 25.80 -29.07
C MET A 342 3.10 26.77 -30.25
N ILE A 343 2.16 27.71 -30.38
CA ILE A 343 2.19 28.76 -31.40
C ILE A 343 3.45 29.63 -31.27
N LYS A 344 3.82 30.04 -30.05
CA LYS A 344 5.05 30.83 -29.82
C LYS A 344 6.31 30.09 -30.30
N LEU A 345 6.41 28.79 -30.02
CA LEU A 345 7.52 27.95 -30.48
C LEU A 345 7.53 27.79 -32.01
N LEU A 346 6.36 27.61 -32.62
CA LEU A 346 6.20 27.48 -34.07
C LEU A 346 6.57 28.78 -34.80
N VAL A 347 6.07 29.92 -34.33
CA VAL A 347 6.28 31.24 -34.92
C VAL A 347 7.73 31.70 -34.75
N SER A 348 8.37 31.37 -33.63
CA SER A 348 9.78 31.72 -33.41
C SER A 348 10.76 30.91 -34.27
N GLY A 349 10.30 29.84 -34.93
CA GLY A 349 11.16 28.97 -35.75
C GLY A 349 12.14 28.12 -34.94
N GLN A 350 11.90 27.98 -33.62
CA GLN A 350 12.76 27.21 -32.71
C GLN A 350 12.53 25.69 -32.80
N LEU A 351 11.47 25.25 -33.49
CA LEU A 351 11.14 23.83 -33.62
C LEU A 351 11.96 23.14 -34.72
N PRO A 352 12.51 21.93 -34.44
CA PRO A 352 13.08 21.08 -35.47
C PRO A 352 12.05 20.74 -36.57
N LYS A 353 12.50 20.64 -37.82
CA LYS A 353 11.61 20.33 -38.97
C LYS A 353 10.78 19.05 -38.76
N VAL A 354 11.37 18.05 -38.11
CA VAL A 354 10.72 16.76 -37.81
C VAL A 354 9.55 16.89 -36.82
N SER A 355 9.57 17.91 -35.96
CA SER A 355 8.53 18.13 -34.92
C SER A 355 7.40 19.05 -35.41
N LEU A 356 7.63 19.87 -36.45
CA LEU A 356 6.67 20.87 -36.95
C LEU A 356 5.28 20.30 -37.18
N LYS A 357 5.19 19.15 -37.86
CA LYS A 357 3.91 18.50 -38.19
C LYS A 357 3.10 18.15 -36.94
N ASN A 358 3.77 17.64 -35.91
CA ASN A 358 3.12 17.21 -34.67
C ASN A 358 2.56 18.42 -33.90
N TYR A 359 3.34 19.51 -33.80
CA TYR A 359 2.89 20.75 -33.17
C TYR A 359 1.70 21.38 -33.90
N ILE A 360 1.77 21.48 -35.24
CA ILE A 360 0.66 21.99 -36.06
C ILE A 360 -0.59 21.12 -35.84
N SER A 361 -0.45 19.80 -35.92
CA SER A 361 -1.59 18.88 -35.70
C SER A 361 -2.20 19.05 -34.32
N ALA A 362 -1.39 19.18 -33.27
CA ALA A 362 -1.86 19.39 -31.91
C ALA A 362 -2.65 20.70 -31.75
N ILE A 363 -2.13 21.81 -32.27
CA ILE A 363 -2.81 23.12 -32.25
C ILE A 363 -4.17 23.03 -32.96
N LEU A 364 -4.21 22.43 -34.15
CA LEU A 364 -5.45 22.25 -34.92
C LEU A 364 -6.46 21.37 -34.16
N GLN A 365 -6.00 20.31 -33.50
CA GLN A 365 -6.86 19.44 -32.70
C GLN A 365 -7.37 20.13 -31.42
N ILE A 366 -6.61 21.05 -30.82
CA ILE A 366 -7.09 21.89 -29.71
C ILE A 366 -8.22 22.80 -30.22
N GLY A 367 -8.09 23.35 -31.43
CA GLY A 367 -9.19 23.98 -32.16
C GLY A 367 -9.52 25.41 -31.71
N LYS A 368 -8.57 26.13 -31.13
CA LYS A 368 -8.76 27.54 -30.77
C LYS A 368 -8.68 28.40 -32.03
N GLU A 369 -9.78 29.05 -32.40
CA GLU A 369 -9.94 29.76 -33.68
C GLU A 369 -8.76 30.69 -34.03
N LYS A 370 -8.34 31.55 -33.10
CA LYS A 370 -7.22 32.48 -33.30
C LYS A 370 -5.90 31.75 -33.63
N ASP A 371 -5.64 30.64 -32.96
CA ASP A 371 -4.40 29.89 -33.15
C ASP A 371 -4.44 29.16 -34.50
N VAL A 372 -5.60 28.63 -34.89
CA VAL A 372 -5.82 28.01 -36.22
C VAL A 372 -5.61 29.02 -37.34
N GLN A 373 -6.12 30.25 -37.22
CA GLN A 373 -5.90 31.32 -38.21
C GLN A 373 -4.40 31.61 -38.39
N ILE A 374 -3.64 31.71 -37.30
CA ILE A 374 -2.17 31.92 -37.35
C ILE A 374 -1.47 30.78 -38.10
N ILE A 375 -1.90 29.52 -37.91
CA ILE A 375 -1.36 28.38 -38.67
C ILE A 375 -1.63 28.54 -40.16
N LEU A 376 -2.87 28.84 -40.55
CA LEU A 376 -3.27 28.95 -41.95
C LEU A 376 -2.56 30.10 -42.68
N GLU A 377 -2.34 31.22 -42.00
CA GLU A 377 -1.62 32.37 -42.55
C GLU A 377 -0.13 32.08 -42.76
N ARG A 378 0.50 31.37 -41.81
CA ARG A 378 1.95 31.16 -41.80
C ARG A 378 2.40 29.93 -42.56
N PHE A 379 1.53 28.92 -42.65
CA PHE A 379 1.75 27.68 -43.39
C PHE A 379 0.58 27.50 -44.36
N PRO A 380 0.41 28.41 -45.34
CA PRO A 380 -0.61 28.24 -46.36
C PRO A 380 -0.39 26.86 -46.99
N ALA A 381 -1.47 26.10 -47.16
CA ALA A 381 -1.41 24.81 -47.83
C ALA A 381 -0.58 25.01 -49.10
N ILE A 382 0.61 24.42 -49.15
CA ILE A 382 1.42 24.43 -50.36
C ILE A 382 0.54 23.66 -51.34
N GLY A 383 -0.17 24.38 -52.21
CA GLY A 383 -0.94 23.81 -53.28
C GLY A 383 0.04 23.09 -54.20
N LYS A 384 0.25 21.80 -53.94
CA LYS A 384 0.82 20.80 -54.84
C LYS A 384 0.20 19.45 -54.53
#